data_AF-A0A484YK40-F1
#
_entry.id   AF-A0A484YK40-F1
#
_cell.length_a   1.000
_cell.length_b   1.000
_cell.length_c   1.000
_cell.angle_alpha   90.00
_cell.angle_beta   90.00
_cell.angle_gamma   90.00
#
_symmetry.space_group_name_H-M   'P 1'
#
loop_
_entity.id
_entity.type
_entity.pdbx_description
1 polymer ?
#
loop_
_entity_poly.entity_id
_entity_poly.type
_entity_poly.pdbx_seq_one_letter_code
_entity_poly.pdbx_strand_id
1 'polypeptide(L)'
;MQPLAKPSEDELHQAMLNGIRDKGLSVLNWTAEAEQLRLRLLCAAKWLPEYDWPAVDDESLLATLETWLLPHMTGVHSLRGLKSLDIYQALRGLLDWVMQQRLDSELPAHYTVPTGSRIAIRYHEDNPPALAVRMQEMFGEATNRLSPRGAYRWCWSCFPLPKGRCKSRVI
;
A
#
# COMPACT_ATOMS: atom_id res chain seq x y z
N MET A 1 -17.85 27.10 -37.31
CA MET A 1 -17.13 25.97 -36.71
C MET A 1 -15.79 26.50 -36.23
N GLN A 2 -15.70 26.90 -34.96
CA GLN A 2 -14.42 27.26 -34.35
C GLN A 2 -13.57 25.99 -34.20
N PRO A 3 -12.28 26.01 -34.57
CA PRO A 3 -11.38 24.90 -34.26
C PRO A 3 -11.28 24.83 -32.74
N LEU A 4 -11.57 23.66 -32.18
CA LEU A 4 -11.30 23.36 -30.76
C LEU A 4 -9.83 23.69 -30.52
N ALA A 5 -9.59 24.77 -29.77
CA ALA A 5 -8.26 25.12 -29.30
C ALA A 5 -7.68 23.87 -28.64
N LYS A 6 -6.43 23.54 -28.95
CA LYS A 6 -5.75 22.44 -28.26
C LYS A 6 -5.85 22.75 -26.76
N PRO A 7 -6.51 21.90 -25.96
CA PRO A 7 -6.66 22.16 -24.54
C PRO A 7 -5.26 22.37 -23.95
N SER A 8 -5.14 23.31 -23.03
CA SER A 8 -3.87 23.47 -22.30
C SER A 8 -3.56 22.17 -21.54
N GLU A 9 -2.29 21.96 -21.19
CA GLU A 9 -1.88 20.77 -20.44
C GLU A 9 -2.65 20.67 -19.11
N ASP A 10 -2.86 21.80 -18.44
CA ASP A 10 -3.64 21.89 -17.20
C ASP A 10 -5.11 21.50 -17.40
N GLU A 11 -5.76 21.98 -18.47
CA GLU A 11 -7.14 21.61 -18.80
C GLU A 11 -7.26 20.11 -19.11
N LEU A 12 -6.27 19.55 -19.79
CA LEU A 12 -6.21 18.13 -20.09
C LEU A 12 -6.05 17.29 -18.81
N HIS A 13 -5.14 17.68 -17.91
CA HIS A 13 -4.95 16.99 -16.63
C HIS A 13 -6.21 17.07 -15.78
N GLN A 14 -6.86 18.25 -15.69
CA GLN A 14 -8.09 18.39 -14.92
C GLN A 14 -9.23 17.53 -15.49
N ALA A 15 -9.36 17.45 -16.82
CA ALA A 15 -10.32 16.56 -17.47
C ALA A 15 -10.01 15.08 -17.18
N MET A 16 -8.73 14.69 -17.12
CA MET A 16 -8.34 13.34 -16.73
C MET A 16 -8.68 13.03 -15.27
N LEU A 17 -8.43 13.97 -14.33
CA LEU A 17 -8.78 13.81 -12.92
C LEU A 17 -10.29 13.60 -12.75
N ASN A 18 -11.12 14.37 -13.46
CA ASN A 18 -12.57 14.17 -13.47
C ASN A 18 -12.95 12.81 -14.06
N GLY A 19 -12.28 12.38 -15.14
CA GLY A 19 -12.49 11.03 -15.69
C GLY A 19 -12.11 9.90 -14.72
N ILE A 20 -11.11 10.11 -13.87
CA ILE A 20 -10.74 9.17 -12.80
C ILE A 20 -11.82 9.16 -11.71
N ARG A 21 -12.42 10.30 -11.36
CA ARG A 21 -13.55 10.36 -10.42
C ARG A 21 -14.75 9.56 -10.90
N ASP A 22 -15.12 9.70 -12.16
CA ASP A 22 -16.28 9.01 -12.73
C ASP A 22 -16.06 7.50 -12.88
N LYS A 23 -14.84 7.06 -13.21
CA LYS A 23 -14.50 5.64 -13.41
C LYS A 23 -13.95 4.95 -12.16
N GLY A 24 -13.60 5.71 -11.14
CA GLY A 24 -12.93 5.26 -9.92
C GLY A 24 -11.43 5.01 -10.10
N LEU A 25 -10.76 4.72 -8.98
CA LEU A 25 -9.30 4.49 -8.91
C LEU A 25 -8.82 3.29 -9.73
N SER A 26 -9.73 2.42 -10.18
CA SER A 26 -9.43 1.22 -10.98
C SER A 26 -8.77 1.52 -12.34
N VAL A 27 -8.87 2.76 -12.82
CA VAL A 27 -8.23 3.18 -14.08
C VAL A 27 -6.72 3.38 -13.95
N LEU A 28 -6.24 3.59 -12.71
CA LEU A 28 -4.83 3.76 -12.39
C LEU A 28 -4.12 2.40 -12.33
N ASN A 29 -2.80 2.42 -12.49
CA ASN A 29 -1.99 1.22 -12.44
C ASN A 29 -1.63 0.85 -11.00
N TRP A 30 -2.56 0.20 -10.30
CA TRP A 30 -2.33 -0.35 -8.97
C TRP A 30 -1.42 -1.57 -9.05
N THR A 31 -0.13 -1.36 -8.79
CA THR A 31 0.82 -2.46 -8.59
C THR A 31 0.60 -3.10 -7.23
N ALA A 32 1.02 -4.36 -7.07
CA ALA A 32 0.94 -5.04 -5.77
C ALA A 32 1.67 -4.26 -4.66
N GLU A 33 2.74 -3.54 -4.98
CA GLU A 33 3.47 -2.71 -4.02
C GLU A 33 2.68 -1.44 -3.64
N ALA A 34 2.01 -0.79 -4.59
CA ALA A 34 1.16 0.37 -4.33
C ALA A 34 -0.06 -0.03 -3.48
N GLU A 35 -0.70 -1.16 -3.78
CA GLU A 35 -1.78 -1.71 -2.97
C GLU A 35 -1.32 -2.04 -1.56
N GLN A 36 -0.15 -2.70 -1.41
CA GLN A 36 0.41 -3.00 -0.10
C GLN A 36 0.78 -1.72 0.67
N LEU A 37 1.30 -0.67 0.03
CA LEU A 37 1.55 0.61 0.68
C LEU A 37 0.25 1.24 1.19
N ARG A 38 -0.79 1.23 0.37
CA ARG A 38 -2.11 1.72 0.76
C ARG A 38 -2.68 0.94 1.95
N LEU A 39 -2.60 -0.39 1.93
CA LEU A 39 -3.05 -1.23 3.03
C LEU A 39 -2.23 -0.98 4.30
N ARG A 40 -0.91 -0.78 4.19
CA ARG A 40 -0.06 -0.38 5.31
C ARG A 40 -0.52 0.94 5.91
N LEU A 41 -0.87 1.92 5.10
CA LEU A 41 -1.37 3.22 5.58
C LEU A 41 -2.73 3.10 6.27
N LEU A 42 -3.65 2.30 5.73
CA LEU A 42 -4.92 2.00 6.41
C LEU A 42 -4.69 1.31 7.75
N CYS A 43 -3.78 0.34 7.81
CA CYS A 43 -3.39 -0.33 9.05
C CYS A 43 -2.73 0.66 10.02
N ALA A 44 -1.88 1.56 9.54
CA ALA A 44 -1.22 2.57 10.35
C ALA A 44 -2.23 3.55 10.96
N ALA A 45 -3.20 4.03 10.18
CA ALA A 45 -4.29 4.86 10.70
C ALA A 45 -5.12 4.15 11.78
N LYS A 46 -5.34 2.84 11.65
CA LYS A 46 -6.07 2.02 12.64
C LYS A 46 -5.25 1.69 13.89
N TRP A 47 -3.99 1.28 13.74
CA TRP A 47 -3.14 0.77 14.84
C TRP A 47 -2.30 1.85 15.51
N LEU A 48 -2.04 2.94 14.79
CA LEU A 48 -1.24 4.07 15.25
C LEU A 48 -2.04 5.39 15.11
N PRO A 49 -3.22 5.51 15.76
CA PRO A 49 -4.08 6.69 15.66
C PRO A 49 -3.47 7.93 16.35
N GLU A 50 -2.33 7.80 17.03
CA GLU A 50 -1.64 8.94 17.64
C GLU A 50 -0.87 9.80 16.64
N TYR A 51 -0.77 9.38 15.38
CA TYR A 51 -0.19 10.16 14.30
C TYR A 51 -1.24 10.50 13.24
N ASP A 52 -1.05 11.65 12.60
CA ASP A 52 -1.92 12.16 11.53
C ASP A 52 -1.62 11.50 10.19
N TRP A 53 -1.92 10.20 10.06
CA TRP A 53 -1.78 9.49 8.80
C TRP A 53 -2.79 10.03 7.76
N PRO A 54 -2.38 10.19 6.49
CA PRO A 54 -3.30 10.62 5.45
C PRO A 54 -4.40 9.58 5.21
N ALA A 55 -5.62 10.07 4.97
CA ALA A 55 -6.73 9.22 4.59
C ALA A 55 -6.54 8.68 3.17
N VAL A 56 -6.41 7.36 3.05
CA VAL A 56 -6.15 6.65 1.79
C VAL A 56 -7.28 5.66 1.43
N ASP A 57 -8.48 5.89 1.95
CA ASP A 57 -9.70 5.25 1.47
C ASP A 57 -10.05 5.71 0.04
N ASP A 58 -10.91 4.96 -0.65
CA ASP A 58 -11.23 5.24 -2.05
C ASP A 58 -11.81 6.66 -2.22
N GLU A 59 -12.65 7.10 -1.30
CA GLU A 59 -13.32 8.41 -1.37
C GLU A 59 -12.33 9.55 -1.14
N SER A 60 -11.49 9.47 -0.10
CA SER A 60 -10.45 10.45 0.19
C SER A 60 -9.43 10.57 -0.94
N LEU A 61 -9.00 9.43 -1.53
CA LEU A 61 -8.07 9.44 -2.65
C LEU A 61 -8.67 10.08 -3.91
N LEU A 62 -9.96 9.86 -4.18
CA LEU A 62 -10.67 10.49 -5.29
C LEU A 62 -10.92 11.99 -5.06
N ALA A 63 -11.12 12.39 -3.80
CA ALA A 63 -11.28 13.80 -3.42
C ALA A 63 -9.97 14.58 -3.51
N THR A 64 -8.83 13.93 -3.25
CA THR A 64 -7.50 14.57 -3.15
C THR A 64 -6.59 14.32 -4.36
N LEU A 65 -7.13 13.87 -5.50
CA LEU A 65 -6.35 13.55 -6.71
C LEU A 65 -5.45 14.71 -7.17
N GLU A 66 -5.92 15.96 -7.08
CA GLU A 66 -5.16 17.16 -7.40
C GLU A 66 -3.92 17.35 -6.51
N THR A 67 -3.95 16.80 -5.29
CA THR A 67 -2.85 16.95 -4.34
C THR A 67 -1.78 15.88 -4.52
N TRP A 68 -2.20 14.62 -4.67
CA TRP A 68 -1.26 13.49 -4.69
C TRP A 68 -0.92 12.96 -6.08
N LEU A 69 -1.84 13.07 -7.05
CA LEU A 69 -1.66 12.51 -8.39
C LEU A 69 -1.18 13.58 -9.39
N LEU A 70 -1.75 14.78 -9.34
CA LEU A 70 -1.44 15.87 -10.29
C LEU A 70 0.07 16.19 -10.40
N PRO A 71 0.86 16.26 -9.31
CA PRO A 71 2.31 16.53 -9.43
C PRO A 71 3.05 15.46 -10.25
N HIS A 72 2.53 14.22 -10.25
CA HIS A 72 3.09 13.10 -10.97
C HIS A 72 2.57 12.97 -12.41
N MET A 73 1.56 13.77 -12.80
CA MET A 73 0.98 13.78 -14.15
C MET A 73 1.73 14.66 -15.16
N THR A 74 2.82 15.31 -14.75
CA THR A 74 3.66 16.14 -15.61
C THR A 74 4.10 15.35 -16.86
N GLY A 75 3.76 15.83 -18.07
CA GLY A 75 4.07 15.14 -19.34
C GLY A 75 3.14 13.99 -19.72
N VAL A 76 2.07 13.74 -18.94
CA VAL A 76 1.02 12.77 -19.30
C VAL A 76 -0.05 13.46 -20.15
N HIS A 77 -0.13 13.05 -21.42
CA HIS A 77 -1.10 13.61 -22.38
C HIS A 77 -2.13 12.60 -22.90
N SER A 78 -2.18 11.39 -22.33
CA SER A 78 -3.13 10.35 -22.78
C SER A 78 -3.51 9.38 -21.66
N LEU A 79 -4.65 8.69 -21.82
CA LEU A 79 -5.08 7.62 -20.91
C LEU A 79 -4.05 6.49 -20.79
N ARG A 80 -3.25 6.23 -21.84
CA ARG A 80 -2.14 5.28 -21.76
C ARG A 80 -1.05 5.77 -20.80
N GLY A 81 -0.78 7.07 -20.79
CA GLY A 81 0.17 7.69 -19.87
C GLY A 81 -0.30 7.67 -18.40
N LEU A 82 -1.61 7.67 -18.14
CA LEU A 82 -2.13 7.43 -16.79
C LEU A 82 -1.71 6.07 -16.23
N LYS A 83 -1.63 5.04 -17.08
CA LYS A 83 -1.17 3.70 -16.66
C LYS A 83 0.35 3.61 -16.42
N SER A 84 1.13 4.57 -16.92
CA SER A 84 2.56 4.65 -16.62
C SER A 84 2.86 5.42 -15.33
N LEU A 85 1.85 5.97 -14.66
CA LEU A 85 2.04 6.65 -13.38
C LEU A 85 2.46 5.66 -12.30
N ASP A 86 3.48 6.06 -11.55
CA ASP A 86 3.94 5.32 -10.38
C ASP A 86 3.09 5.71 -9.16
N ILE A 87 2.02 4.93 -8.96
CA ILE A 87 1.09 5.14 -7.84
C ILE A 87 1.77 4.92 -6.49
N TYR A 88 2.77 4.05 -6.43
CA TYR A 88 3.51 3.83 -5.19
C TYR A 88 4.25 5.10 -4.78
N GLN A 89 4.98 5.74 -5.71
CA GLN A 89 5.68 6.99 -5.42
C GLN A 89 4.70 8.14 -5.13
N ALA A 90 3.59 8.20 -5.83
CA ALA A 90 2.57 9.24 -5.61
C ALA A 90 1.94 9.13 -4.21
N LEU A 91 1.58 7.93 -3.77
CA LEU A 91 1.10 7.70 -2.40
C LEU A 91 2.19 7.92 -1.36
N ARG A 92 3.44 7.57 -1.65
CA ARG A 92 4.56 7.82 -0.75
C ARG A 92 4.85 9.31 -0.61
N GLY A 93 4.62 10.10 -1.66
CA GLY A 93 4.73 11.55 -1.66
C GLY A 93 3.74 12.28 -0.75
N LEU A 94 2.63 11.63 -0.38
CA LEU A 94 1.70 12.16 0.64
C LEU A 94 2.28 12.16 2.05
N LEU A 95 3.30 11.34 2.29
CA LEU A 95 3.89 11.15 3.61
C LEU A 95 5.13 12.01 3.76
N ASP A 96 5.20 12.76 4.85
CA ASP A 96 6.44 13.40 5.26
C ASP A 96 7.52 12.35 5.53
N TRP A 97 8.79 12.74 5.38
CA TRP A 97 9.93 11.85 5.56
C TRP A 97 9.91 11.10 6.91
N VAL A 98 9.50 11.78 7.98
CA VAL A 98 9.37 11.18 9.32
C VAL A 98 8.27 10.12 9.35
N MET A 99 7.13 10.35 8.70
CA MET A 99 6.05 9.38 8.59
C MET A 99 6.45 8.18 7.73
N GLN A 100 7.20 8.40 6.64
CA GLN A 100 7.73 7.32 5.82
C GLN A 100 8.65 6.41 6.64
N GLN A 101 9.62 6.98 7.37
CA GLN A 101 10.50 6.18 8.23
C GLN A 101 9.72 5.43 9.31
N ARG A 102 8.70 6.08 9.89
CA ARG A 102 7.85 5.46 10.89
C ARG A 102 7.05 4.30 10.32
N LEU A 103 6.46 4.47 9.13
CA LEU A 103 5.73 3.41 8.45
C LEU A 103 6.66 2.24 8.12
N ASP A 104 7.89 2.51 7.69
CA ASP A 104 8.88 1.48 7.39
C ASP A 104 9.40 0.76 8.66
N SER A 105 9.46 1.45 9.80
CA SER A 105 9.86 0.88 11.09
C SER A 105 8.73 0.09 11.76
N GLU A 106 7.51 0.64 11.79
CA GLU A 106 6.38 0.08 12.52
C GLU A 106 5.64 -0.95 11.70
N LEU A 107 5.47 -0.72 10.40
CA LEU A 107 4.79 -1.62 9.47
C LEU A 107 5.74 -1.91 8.29
N PRO A 108 6.85 -2.64 8.48
CA PRO A 108 7.80 -2.91 7.41
C PRO A 108 7.17 -3.73 6.27
N ALA A 109 7.60 -3.49 5.03
CA ALA A 109 7.16 -4.31 3.89
C ALA A 109 7.75 -5.74 3.92
N HIS A 110 8.93 -5.90 4.53
CA HIS A 110 9.64 -7.17 4.63
C HIS A 110 10.13 -7.39 6.06
N TYR A 111 10.05 -8.63 6.51
CA TYR A 111 10.63 -9.06 7.76
C TYR A 111 11.87 -9.91 7.49
N THR A 112 12.97 -9.60 8.16
CA THR A 112 14.16 -10.44 8.12
C THR A 112 14.08 -11.44 9.26
N VAL A 113 13.94 -12.72 8.92
CA VAL A 113 13.97 -13.80 9.93
C VAL A 113 15.41 -14.04 10.40
N PRO A 114 15.62 -14.66 11.58
CA PRO A 114 16.96 -14.91 12.13
C PRO A 114 17.87 -15.77 11.24
N THR A 115 17.29 -16.54 10.32
CA THR A 115 18.05 -17.29 9.29
C THR A 115 18.67 -16.40 8.21
N GLY A 116 18.39 -15.09 8.24
CA GLY A 116 18.84 -14.10 7.27
C GLY A 116 17.91 -13.92 6.06
N SER A 117 16.85 -14.72 5.95
CA SER A 117 15.90 -14.62 4.84
C SER A 117 14.98 -13.41 4.99
N ARG A 118 14.72 -12.70 3.89
CA ARG A 118 13.76 -11.59 3.84
C ARG A 118 12.43 -12.09 3.31
N ILE A 119 11.38 -11.94 4.12
CA ILE A 119 10.05 -12.44 3.81
C ILE A 119 9.10 -11.26 3.66
N ALA A 120 8.40 -11.19 2.54
CA ALA A 120 7.39 -10.16 2.30
C ALA A 120 6.22 -10.34 3.26
N ILE A 121 5.83 -9.24 3.89
CA ILE A 121 4.64 -9.16 4.72
C ILE A 121 3.46 -8.79 3.83
N ARG A 122 2.33 -9.50 4.00
CA ARG A 122 1.06 -9.13 3.37
C ARG A 122 0.13 -8.49 4.38
N TYR A 123 -0.12 -7.21 4.19
CA TYR A 123 -1.09 -6.45 4.96
C TYR A 123 -2.49 -6.63 4.37
N HIS A 124 -3.49 -6.54 5.23
CA HIS A 124 -4.90 -6.61 4.90
C HIS A 124 -5.64 -5.60 5.78
N GLU A 125 -6.75 -5.05 5.29
CA GLU A 125 -7.51 -4.02 6.00
C GLU A 125 -8.17 -4.53 7.30
N ASP A 126 -8.67 -5.75 7.28
CA ASP A 126 -9.47 -6.34 8.37
C ASP A 126 -8.81 -7.57 9.01
N ASN A 127 -7.75 -8.09 8.38
CA ASN A 127 -7.02 -9.25 8.90
C ASN A 127 -5.66 -8.82 9.45
N PRO A 128 -5.17 -9.50 10.51
CA PRO A 128 -3.81 -9.30 10.98
C PRO A 128 -2.81 -9.56 9.84
N PRO A 129 -1.68 -8.82 9.83
CA PRO A 129 -0.72 -8.92 8.74
C PRO A 129 -0.17 -10.34 8.69
N ALA A 130 -0.24 -10.92 7.50
CA ALA A 130 0.09 -12.31 7.24
C ALA A 130 1.51 -12.41 6.71
N LEU A 131 2.29 -13.30 7.31
CA LEU A 131 3.64 -13.59 6.88
C LEU A 131 3.70 -15.04 6.38
N ALA A 132 4.01 -15.20 5.10
CA ALA A 132 4.10 -16.50 4.45
C ALA A 132 5.54 -17.05 4.59
N VAL A 133 5.86 -17.56 5.78
CA VAL A 133 7.17 -18.17 6.08
C VAL A 133 7.08 -19.69 6.05
N ARG A 134 8.17 -20.33 5.58
CA ARG A 134 8.35 -21.78 5.69
C ARG A 134 8.67 -22.12 7.15
N MET A 135 7.94 -23.07 7.74
CA MET A 135 8.09 -23.44 9.16
C MET A 135 9.53 -23.73 9.58
N GLN A 136 10.33 -24.31 8.69
CA GLN A 136 11.76 -24.60 8.89
C GLN A 136 12.65 -23.36 9.15
N GLU A 137 12.21 -22.16 8.77
CA GLU A 137 12.92 -20.89 9.02
C GLU A 137 12.48 -20.22 10.34
N MET A 138 11.44 -20.75 10.99
CA MET A 138 10.88 -20.24 12.26
C MET A 138 11.19 -21.12 13.47
N PHE A 139 11.92 -22.25 13.28
CA PHE A 139 12.39 -23.08 14.40
C PHE A 139 13.42 -22.28 15.22
N GLY A 140 12.93 -21.59 16.23
CA GLY A 140 13.70 -20.71 17.11
C GLY A 140 12.84 -19.68 17.86
N GLU A 141 11.68 -19.32 17.31
CA GLU A 141 10.76 -18.37 17.95
C GLU A 141 9.37 -18.98 18.17
N ALA A 142 9.17 -19.57 19.35
CA ALA A 142 7.85 -20.02 19.83
C ALA A 142 6.97 -18.87 20.36
N THR A 143 7.48 -17.63 20.37
CA THR A 143 6.73 -16.46 20.80
C THR A 143 6.21 -15.73 19.58
N ASN A 144 4.88 -15.66 19.44
CA ASN A 144 4.26 -14.73 18.51
C ASN A 144 4.71 -13.31 18.90
N ARG A 145 5.75 -12.79 18.22
CA ARG A 145 6.23 -11.43 18.43
C ARG A 145 5.07 -10.49 18.14
N LEU A 146 4.73 -9.65 19.11
CA LEU A 146 3.89 -8.49 18.88
C LEU A 146 4.72 -7.46 18.09
N SER A 147 4.05 -6.54 17.38
CA SER A 147 4.68 -5.30 16.91
C SER A 147 5.52 -4.66 18.04
N PRO A 148 6.62 -3.93 17.76
CA PRO A 148 7.46 -3.31 18.79
C PRO A 148 6.68 -2.54 19.88
N ARG A 149 5.50 -2.02 19.55
CA ARG A 149 4.60 -1.32 20.49
C ARG A 149 3.46 -2.15 21.09
N GLY A 150 3.37 -3.45 20.80
CA GLY A 150 2.29 -4.29 21.29
C GLY A 150 0.93 -4.08 20.60
N ALA A 151 0.83 -3.14 19.65
CA ALA A 151 -0.43 -2.65 19.10
C ALA A 151 -1.19 -3.68 18.24
N TYR A 152 -0.49 -4.65 17.64
CA TYR A 152 -1.10 -5.69 16.82
C TYR A 152 -0.25 -6.98 16.82
N ARG A 153 -0.91 -8.10 16.53
CA ARG A 153 -0.34 -9.46 16.55
C ARG A 153 -0.11 -9.96 15.13
N TRP A 154 1.11 -10.40 14.84
CA TRP A 154 1.45 -10.99 13.55
C TRP A 154 0.78 -12.37 13.41
N CYS A 155 0.09 -12.60 12.29
CA CYS A 155 -0.50 -13.91 11.98
C CYS A 155 0.47 -14.70 11.11
N TRP A 156 1.19 -15.63 11.74
CA TRP A 156 2.11 -16.53 11.05
C TRP A 156 1.31 -17.61 10.32
N SER A 157 1.09 -17.41 9.01
CA SER A 157 0.46 -18.42 8.17
C SER A 157 1.52 -19.41 7.70
N CYS A 158 1.70 -20.51 8.45
CA CYS A 158 2.57 -21.62 8.06
C CYS A 158 2.01 -22.32 6.82
N PHE A 159 2.67 -22.16 5.67
CA PHE A 159 2.39 -22.97 4.49
C PHE A 159 3.15 -24.31 4.59
N PRO A 160 2.46 -25.46 4.48
CA PRO A 160 3.14 -26.74 4.41
C PRO A 160 3.93 -26.83 3.09
N LEU A 161 5.23 -27.09 3.19
CA LEU A 161 6.02 -27.61 2.07
C LEU A 161 5.41 -28.95 1.61
N PRO A 162 5.62 -29.39 0.36
CA PRO A 162 5.06 -30.64 -0.13
C PRO A 162 5.80 -31.83 0.52
N LYS A 163 5.44 -32.15 1.77
CA LYS A 163 5.34 -33.45 2.44
C LYS A 163 5.15 -33.18 3.95
N GLY A 164 3.91 -33.28 4.43
CA GLY A 164 3.62 -33.41 5.86
C GLY A 164 2.70 -32.34 6.44
N ARG A 165 1.44 -32.76 6.65
CA ARG A 165 0.35 -32.13 7.43
C ARG A 165 0.73 -31.01 8.40
N CYS A 166 -0.05 -29.93 8.38
CA CYS A 166 -0.31 -29.10 9.55
C CYS A 166 -1.80 -28.74 9.65
N LYS A 167 -2.42 -29.04 10.80
CA LYS A 167 -3.74 -28.55 11.20
C LYS A 167 -3.52 -27.28 12.02
N SER A 168 -3.94 -26.14 11.51
CA SER A 168 -4.08 -24.91 12.28
C SER A 168 -5.45 -24.92 12.96
N ARG A 169 -5.47 -24.91 14.31
CA ARG A 169 -6.65 -24.56 15.09
C ARG A 169 -6.47 -23.12 15.54
N VAL A 170 -7.33 -22.25 15.02
CA VAL A 170 -7.50 -20.87 15.51
C VAL A 170 -8.16 -20.98 16.89
N ILE A 171 -7.61 -20.26 17.88
CA ILE A 171 -8.29 -19.92 19.13
C ILE A 171 -8.45 -18.40 19.11
#